data_AF-A0A937T542-F1
#
_entry.id   AF-A0A937T542-F1
#
_cell.length_a   1.000
_cell.length_b   1.000
_cell.length_c   1.000
_cell.angle_alpha   90.00
_cell.angle_beta   90.00
_cell.angle_gamma   90.00
#
_symmetry.space_group_name_H-M   'P 1'
#
loop_
_entity.id
_entity.type
_entity.pdbx_description
1 polymer ?
#
loop_
_entity_poly.entity_id
_entity_poly.type
_entity_poly.pdbx_seq_one_letter_code
_entity_poly.pdbx_strand_id
1 'polypeptide(L)'
;MNWERSGAYRYLRFLWTYRFTAGGKWIIAGLLLAGVLGSATVEVPIYQVFCALLALLCVDRVVGFLLRPKLEVLGNLPAKATAGQIVAAQYTIVNQGKLTAYDLGLGFFRLPRSFEAVDPEATLGHLRPGESLSTTIRLNPIRRGLHTLFRPRAYSTFPFNLTRDGRSRAEEPSVLVLPHFHPIAELDIPVGTRYQPGGIALTSNVGESPEYIGNREYVPGDSARRIDHRSWARLAKLAVREYQEEYYCRVALVLDTFVPRGRRAARDGFPNLEAAISLSASVADALSRGEYLIDLFAAGPELYVFRAGRHTAHFENILEIVACVDACRENPFDTVAPALADELTSISTVIGVFLDWDASRRELARTAVEMGCSVKILIVRDGETTEPIDFEEGSVIRLTIEQIRDGGIDVL
;
A
#
# COMPACT_ATOMS: atom_id res chain seq x y z
N MET A 1 11.27 -13.10 -36.86
CA MET A 1 10.44 -11.89 -36.98
C MET A 1 9.44 -11.88 -35.82
N ASN A 2 9.68 -11.08 -34.78
CA ASN A 2 8.90 -11.11 -33.53
C ASN A 2 7.50 -10.51 -33.73
N TRP A 3 6.58 -11.31 -34.27
CA TRP A 3 5.19 -10.95 -34.60
C TRP A 3 4.43 -10.31 -33.41
N GLU A 4 4.78 -10.69 -32.18
CA GLU A 4 4.20 -10.17 -30.93
C GLU A 4 4.42 -8.65 -30.70
N ARG A 5 5.44 -8.05 -31.33
CA ARG A 5 5.71 -6.61 -31.22
C ARG A 5 5.02 -5.75 -32.30
N SER A 6 4.36 -6.38 -33.27
CA SER A 6 3.69 -5.65 -34.37
C SER A 6 2.45 -4.89 -33.88
N GLY A 7 2.17 -3.73 -34.47
CA GLY A 7 0.94 -2.97 -34.21
C GLY A 7 -0.32 -3.77 -34.55
N ALA A 8 -0.24 -4.58 -35.61
CA ALA A 8 -1.31 -5.48 -36.04
C ALA A 8 -1.65 -6.54 -34.98
N TYR A 9 -0.65 -7.19 -34.37
CA TYR A 9 -0.88 -8.15 -33.30
C TYR A 9 -1.55 -7.50 -32.08
N ARG A 10 -1.10 -6.32 -31.65
CA ARG A 10 -1.73 -5.59 -30.54
C ARG A 10 -3.18 -5.23 -30.84
N TYR A 11 -3.47 -4.83 -32.08
CA TYR A 11 -4.83 -4.50 -32.52
C TYR A 11 -5.73 -5.75 -32.59
N LEU A 12 -5.26 -6.84 -33.20
CA LEU A 12 -5.99 -8.11 -33.25
C LEU A 12 -6.23 -8.69 -31.86
N ARG A 13 -5.23 -8.62 -30.99
CA ARG A 13 -5.35 -9.02 -29.59
C ARG A 13 -6.40 -8.16 -28.88
N PHE A 14 -6.37 -6.84 -29.04
CA PHE A 14 -7.40 -5.95 -28.47
C PHE A 14 -8.82 -6.31 -28.96
N LEU A 15 -8.95 -6.58 -30.27
CA LEU A 15 -10.23 -7.01 -30.84
C LEU A 15 -10.72 -8.30 -30.18
N TRP A 16 -9.85 -9.31 -30.10
CA TRP A 16 -10.22 -10.62 -29.56
C TRP A 16 -10.40 -10.62 -28.04
N THR A 17 -9.56 -9.91 -27.27
CA THR A 17 -9.62 -9.94 -25.81
C THR A 17 -10.70 -9.02 -25.25
N TYR A 18 -11.05 -7.93 -25.94
CA TYR A 18 -11.99 -6.93 -25.42
C TYR A 18 -13.11 -6.53 -26.36
N ARG A 19 -12.85 -6.32 -27.65
CA ARG A 19 -13.92 -5.86 -28.54
C ARG A 19 -15.02 -6.90 -28.70
N PHE A 20 -14.66 -8.15 -28.95
CA PHE A 20 -15.62 -9.24 -29.08
C PHE A 20 -16.02 -9.78 -27.71
N THR A 21 -17.32 -9.92 -27.51
CA THR A 21 -17.90 -10.61 -26.35
C THR A 21 -17.71 -12.12 -26.50
N ALA A 22 -18.13 -12.91 -25.51
CA ALA A 22 -18.18 -14.36 -25.66
C ALA A 22 -19.08 -14.79 -26.84
N GLY A 23 -20.25 -14.17 -26.99
CA GLY A 23 -21.17 -14.42 -28.11
C GLY A 23 -20.54 -14.09 -29.47
N GLY A 24 -19.91 -12.92 -29.59
CA GLY A 24 -19.21 -12.52 -30.82
C GLY A 24 -18.12 -13.51 -31.23
N LYS A 25 -17.37 -14.06 -30.27
CA LYS A 25 -16.34 -15.07 -30.53
C LYS A 25 -16.93 -16.37 -31.08
N TRP A 26 -18.05 -16.83 -30.52
CA TRP A 26 -18.75 -18.03 -31.01
C TRP A 26 -19.31 -17.82 -32.41
N ILE A 27 -19.87 -16.64 -32.72
CA ILE A 27 -20.33 -16.31 -34.07
C ILE A 27 -19.15 -16.31 -35.07
N ILE A 28 -18.00 -15.75 -34.70
CA ILE A 28 -16.80 -15.79 -35.55
C ILE A 28 -16.30 -17.23 -35.75
N ALA A 29 -16.27 -18.04 -34.69
CA ALA A 29 -15.86 -19.44 -34.80
C ALA A 29 -16.81 -20.23 -35.72
N GLY A 30 -18.13 -20.03 -35.57
CA GLY A 30 -19.14 -20.62 -36.45
C GLY A 30 -19.02 -20.14 -37.89
N LEU A 31 -18.74 -18.85 -38.11
CA LEU A 31 -18.51 -18.27 -39.43
C LEU A 31 -17.29 -18.93 -40.11
N LEU A 32 -16.18 -19.08 -39.39
CA LEU A 32 -14.98 -19.73 -39.92
C LEU A 32 -15.24 -21.21 -40.25
N LEU A 33 -15.94 -21.94 -39.38
CA LEU A 33 -16.30 -23.33 -39.61
C LEU A 33 -17.22 -23.49 -40.83
N ALA A 34 -18.25 -22.65 -40.94
CA ALA A 34 -19.16 -22.64 -42.08
C ALA A 34 -18.44 -22.26 -43.39
N GLY A 35 -17.46 -21.35 -43.33
CA GLY A 35 -16.63 -20.99 -44.48
C GLY A 35 -15.78 -22.16 -44.98
N VAL A 36 -15.17 -22.92 -44.06
CA VAL A 36 -14.36 -24.10 -44.41
C VAL A 36 -15.25 -25.22 -44.97
N LEU A 37 -16.35 -25.56 -44.30
CA LEU A 37 -17.24 -26.62 -44.75
C LEU A 37 -17.97 -26.26 -46.05
N GLY A 38 -18.40 -25.00 -46.19
CA GLY A 38 -19.05 -24.49 -47.40
C GLY A 38 -18.11 -24.38 -48.60
N SER A 39 -16.79 -24.40 -48.39
CA SER A 39 -15.81 -24.46 -49.49
C SER A 39 -15.64 -25.88 -50.05
N ALA A 40 -16.01 -26.93 -49.29
CA ALA A 40 -15.80 -28.31 -49.68
C ALA A 40 -16.91 -28.84 -50.60
N THR A 41 -18.16 -28.37 -50.44
CA THR A 41 -19.31 -28.85 -51.23
C THR A 41 -20.30 -27.73 -51.54
N VAL A 42 -20.65 -27.57 -52.83
CA VAL A 42 -21.66 -26.59 -53.28
C VAL A 42 -23.09 -27.15 -53.14
N GLU A 43 -23.22 -28.47 -53.04
CA GLU A 43 -24.52 -29.16 -52.95
C GLU A 43 -25.21 -28.95 -51.60
N VAL A 44 -24.44 -28.81 -50.52
CA VAL A 44 -24.98 -28.54 -49.19
C VAL A 44 -25.05 -27.03 -49.00
N PRO A 45 -26.20 -26.43 -48.65
CA PRO A 45 -26.37 -24.97 -48.57
C PRO A 45 -25.70 -24.32 -47.34
N ILE A 46 -24.53 -24.82 -46.90
CA ILE A 46 -23.74 -24.30 -45.76
C ILE A 46 -23.31 -22.85 -45.99
N TYR A 47 -23.09 -22.46 -47.26
CA TYR A 47 -22.79 -21.07 -47.61
C TYR A 47 -23.89 -20.10 -47.15
N GLN A 48 -25.15 -20.53 -47.03
CA GLN A 48 -26.24 -19.70 -46.51
C GLN A 48 -26.04 -19.38 -45.03
N VAL A 49 -25.56 -20.35 -44.24
CA VAL A 49 -25.22 -20.16 -42.84
C VAL A 49 -24.05 -19.17 -42.71
N PHE A 50 -23.03 -19.31 -43.55
CA PHE A 50 -21.91 -18.35 -43.61
C PHE A 50 -22.42 -16.93 -43.90
N CYS A 51 -23.23 -16.75 -44.94
CA CYS A 51 -23.80 -15.45 -45.31
C CYS A 51 -24.67 -14.87 -44.20
N ALA A 52 -25.47 -15.70 -43.52
CA ALA A 52 -26.33 -15.27 -42.41
C ALA A 52 -25.51 -14.79 -41.20
N LEU A 53 -24.48 -15.54 -40.79
CA LEU A 53 -23.58 -15.15 -39.70
C LEU A 53 -22.78 -13.89 -40.04
N LEU A 54 -22.34 -13.76 -41.29
CA LEU A 54 -21.65 -12.56 -41.77
C LEU A 54 -22.58 -11.35 -41.77
N ALA A 55 -23.81 -11.51 -42.27
CA ALA A 55 -24.82 -10.46 -42.26
C ALA A 55 -25.13 -10.00 -40.84
N LEU A 56 -25.28 -10.94 -39.89
CA LEU A 56 -25.49 -10.64 -38.48
C LEU A 56 -24.35 -9.81 -37.89
N LEU A 57 -23.09 -10.18 -38.14
CA LEU A 57 -21.92 -9.41 -37.69
C LEU A 57 -21.86 -8.02 -38.34
N CYS A 58 -22.19 -7.91 -39.63
CA CYS A 58 -22.22 -6.64 -40.33
C CYS A 58 -23.31 -5.72 -39.77
N VAL A 59 -24.50 -6.25 -39.51
CA VAL A 59 -25.60 -5.48 -38.91
C VAL A 59 -25.24 -5.05 -37.49
N ASP A 60 -24.74 -5.95 -36.65
CA ASP A 60 -24.24 -5.62 -35.30
C ASP A 60 -23.24 -4.47 -35.35
N ARG A 61 -22.25 -4.57 -36.25
CA ARG A 61 -21.18 -3.58 -36.37
C ARG A 61 -21.65 -2.22 -36.89
N VAL A 62 -22.58 -2.21 -37.85
CA VAL A 62 -23.17 -0.98 -38.41
C VAL A 62 -24.06 -0.31 -37.38
N VAL A 63 -24.95 -1.07 -36.74
CA VAL A 63 -25.86 -0.57 -35.69
C VAL A 63 -25.05 -0.06 -34.49
N GLY A 64 -24.08 -0.83 -33.99
CA GLY A 64 -23.19 -0.43 -32.90
C GLY A 64 -22.35 0.80 -33.22
N PHE A 65 -22.01 1.03 -34.50
CA PHE A 65 -21.36 2.27 -34.94
C PHE A 65 -22.30 3.48 -34.92
N LEU A 66 -23.51 3.32 -35.46
CA LEU A 66 -24.50 4.39 -35.60
C LEU A 66 -25.09 4.80 -34.24
N LEU A 67 -25.37 3.82 -33.39
CA LEU A 67 -25.93 4.00 -32.04
C LEU A 67 -24.87 4.09 -30.95
N ARG A 68 -23.60 4.30 -31.32
CA ARG A 68 -22.47 4.30 -30.39
C ARG A 68 -22.68 5.34 -29.27
N PRO A 69 -22.79 4.92 -28.00
CA PRO A 69 -23.05 5.85 -26.92
C PRO A 69 -21.82 6.69 -26.57
N LYS A 70 -22.06 7.91 -26.10
CA LYS A 70 -21.06 8.79 -25.50
C LYS A 70 -21.31 8.81 -24.00
N LEU A 71 -20.44 8.14 -23.25
CA LEU A 71 -20.60 7.89 -21.83
C LEU A 71 -19.48 8.61 -21.07
N GLU A 72 -19.84 9.27 -19.99
CA GLU A 72 -18.90 9.77 -19.00
C GLU A 72 -19.00 8.90 -17.76
N VAL A 73 -17.85 8.50 -17.22
CA VAL A 73 -17.76 7.70 -16.00
C VAL A 73 -17.13 8.61 -14.95
N LEU A 74 -17.94 8.93 -13.95
CA LEU A 74 -17.56 9.72 -12.78
C LEU A 74 -17.49 8.77 -11.59
N GLY A 75 -16.42 8.84 -10.81
CA GLY A 75 -16.26 7.98 -9.65
C GLY A 75 -14.80 7.71 -9.41
N ASN A 76 -14.47 7.52 -8.14
CA ASN A 76 -13.12 7.31 -7.69
C ASN A 76 -13.07 6.06 -6.83
N LEU A 77 -11.92 5.39 -6.85
CA LEU A 77 -11.59 4.46 -5.79
C LEU A 77 -11.41 5.24 -4.48
N PRO A 78 -11.62 4.60 -3.32
CA PRO A 78 -11.18 5.19 -2.07
C PRO A 78 -9.67 5.47 -2.13
N ALA A 79 -9.25 6.56 -1.48
CA ALA A 79 -7.85 6.99 -1.51
C ALA A 79 -6.90 5.94 -0.92
N LYS A 80 -7.38 5.19 0.09
CA LYS A 80 -6.66 4.12 0.79
C LYS A 80 -7.44 2.81 0.66
N ALA A 81 -6.72 1.71 0.47
CA ALA A 81 -7.23 0.33 0.50
C ALA A 81 -6.21 -0.56 1.23
N THR A 82 -6.58 -1.78 1.63
CA THR A 82 -5.66 -2.70 2.31
C THR A 82 -5.40 -3.91 1.43
N ALA A 83 -4.14 -4.34 1.31
CA ALA A 83 -3.79 -5.53 0.54
C ALA A 83 -4.57 -6.76 1.05
N GLY A 84 -5.10 -7.56 0.14
CA GLY A 84 -5.92 -8.74 0.42
C GLY A 84 -7.39 -8.45 0.81
N GLN A 85 -7.77 -7.18 0.99
CA GLN A 85 -9.16 -6.81 1.30
C GLN A 85 -9.88 -6.25 0.09
N ILE A 86 -11.06 -6.81 -0.21
CA ILE A 86 -11.87 -6.38 -1.35
C ILE A 86 -12.33 -4.93 -1.15
N VAL A 87 -12.00 -4.08 -2.12
CA VAL A 87 -12.40 -2.68 -2.17
C VAL A 87 -13.56 -2.49 -3.15
N ALA A 88 -14.58 -1.77 -2.72
CA ALA A 88 -15.74 -1.41 -3.54
C ALA A 88 -15.59 0.02 -4.06
N ALA A 89 -15.51 0.18 -5.38
CA ALA A 89 -15.45 1.46 -6.06
C ALA A 89 -16.83 1.81 -6.64
N GLN A 90 -17.40 2.95 -6.25
CA GLN A 90 -18.66 3.43 -6.78
C GLN A 90 -18.41 4.31 -8.01
N TYR A 91 -19.04 3.97 -9.12
CA TYR A 91 -18.98 4.70 -10.38
C TYR A 91 -20.38 5.08 -10.84
N THR A 92 -20.55 6.35 -11.15
CA THR A 92 -21.73 6.91 -11.81
C THR A 92 -21.44 7.07 -13.29
N ILE A 93 -22.30 6.46 -14.12
CA ILE A 93 -22.22 6.56 -15.57
C ILE A 93 -23.27 7.55 -16.03
N VAL A 94 -22.88 8.53 -16.83
CA VAL A 94 -23.75 9.56 -17.39
C VAL A 94 -23.78 9.42 -18.91
N ASN A 95 -24.98 9.36 -19.48
CA ASN A 95 -25.14 9.38 -20.94
C ASN A 95 -25.10 10.82 -21.48
N GLN A 96 -23.97 11.22 -22.06
CA GLN A 96 -23.79 12.51 -22.73
C GLN A 96 -24.19 12.48 -24.22
N GLY A 97 -24.69 11.34 -24.70
CA GLY A 97 -25.20 11.18 -26.05
C GLY A 97 -26.59 11.80 -26.24
N LYS A 98 -27.02 11.91 -27.51
CA LYS A 98 -28.39 12.32 -27.88
C LYS A 98 -29.37 11.15 -27.95
N LEU A 99 -28.86 9.91 -27.91
CA LEU A 99 -29.62 8.68 -28.04
C LEU A 99 -29.61 7.90 -26.73
N THR A 100 -30.66 7.12 -26.48
CA THR A 100 -30.68 6.17 -25.38
C THR A 100 -29.61 5.11 -25.60
N ALA A 101 -28.80 4.88 -24.57
CA ALA A 101 -27.78 3.86 -24.57
C ALA A 101 -28.36 2.59 -23.94
N TYR A 102 -28.33 1.48 -24.67
CA TYR A 102 -28.86 0.18 -24.24
C TYR A 102 -27.74 -0.80 -23.92
N ASP A 103 -28.05 -1.84 -23.14
CA ASP A 103 -27.15 -2.94 -22.75
C ASP A 103 -25.77 -2.44 -22.35
N LEU A 104 -25.75 -1.61 -21.32
CA LEU A 104 -24.55 -0.96 -20.85
C LEU A 104 -23.71 -1.91 -19.98
N GLY A 105 -22.40 -1.74 -20.06
CA GLY A 105 -21.45 -2.44 -19.22
C GLY A 105 -20.36 -1.50 -18.75
N LEU A 106 -19.83 -1.74 -17.55
CA LEU A 106 -18.70 -1.03 -16.99
C LEU A 106 -17.65 -2.02 -16.50
N GLY A 107 -16.40 -1.79 -16.87
CA GLY A 107 -15.28 -2.59 -16.38
C GLY A 107 -13.92 -2.04 -16.76
N PHE A 108 -12.88 -2.69 -16.25
CA PHE A 108 -11.50 -2.38 -16.59
C PHE A 108 -11.02 -3.29 -17.72
N PHE A 109 -10.60 -2.71 -18.85
CA PHE A 109 -10.02 -3.50 -19.94
C PHE A 109 -8.75 -4.25 -19.50
N ARG A 110 -7.97 -3.60 -18.64
CA ARG A 110 -6.72 -4.14 -18.11
C ARG A 110 -6.59 -3.68 -16.67
N LEU A 111 -6.28 -4.62 -15.79
CA LEU A 111 -5.83 -4.31 -14.44
C LEU A 111 -4.32 -4.56 -14.34
N PRO A 112 -3.60 -3.78 -13.52
CA PRO A 112 -2.24 -4.12 -13.12
C PRO A 112 -2.20 -5.51 -12.47
N ARG A 113 -1.04 -6.18 -12.49
CA ARG A 113 -0.89 -7.50 -11.84
C ARG A 113 -1.15 -7.48 -10.34
N SER A 114 -1.01 -6.30 -9.72
CA SER A 114 -1.31 -6.03 -8.32
C SER A 114 -2.80 -6.00 -7.99
N PHE A 115 -3.71 -6.12 -8.97
CA PHE A 115 -5.15 -6.13 -8.75
C PHE A 115 -5.82 -7.33 -9.40
N GLU A 116 -6.92 -7.76 -8.80
CA GLU A 116 -7.90 -8.68 -9.37
C GLU A 116 -9.27 -8.03 -9.39
N ALA A 117 -10.03 -8.25 -10.46
CA ALA A 117 -11.44 -7.95 -10.44
C ALA A 117 -12.17 -9.13 -9.79
N VAL A 118 -12.96 -8.86 -8.75
CA VAL A 118 -13.89 -9.86 -8.19
C VAL A 118 -15.07 -10.00 -9.15
N ASP A 119 -15.60 -8.85 -9.60
CA ASP A 119 -16.61 -8.78 -10.66
C ASP A 119 -15.97 -8.07 -11.88
N PRO A 120 -15.63 -8.79 -12.96
CA PRO A 120 -14.90 -8.20 -14.08
C PRO A 120 -15.71 -7.16 -14.85
N GLU A 121 -17.03 -7.31 -14.90
CA GLU A 121 -17.94 -6.43 -15.63
C GLU A 121 -19.24 -6.25 -14.83
N ALA A 122 -19.66 -5.00 -14.64
CA ALA A 122 -20.99 -4.67 -14.13
C ALA A 122 -21.91 -4.42 -15.33
N THR A 123 -23.00 -5.19 -15.44
CA THR A 123 -24.03 -4.99 -16.45
C THR A 123 -25.09 -4.01 -15.96
N LEU A 124 -25.50 -3.13 -16.84
CA LEU A 124 -26.45 -2.06 -16.62
C LEU A 124 -27.49 -2.12 -17.73
N GLY A 125 -28.73 -1.73 -17.42
CA GLY A 125 -29.82 -1.76 -18.38
C GLY A 125 -29.65 -0.72 -19.47
N HIS A 126 -30.40 0.37 -19.36
CA HIS A 126 -30.35 1.46 -20.33
C HIS A 126 -30.22 2.81 -19.62
N LEU A 127 -29.70 3.80 -20.34
CA LEU A 127 -29.62 5.18 -19.91
C LEU A 127 -30.14 6.10 -21.01
N ARG A 128 -31.17 6.89 -20.70
CA ARG A 128 -31.66 7.94 -21.59
C ARG A 128 -30.65 9.08 -21.69
N PRO A 129 -30.74 9.95 -22.73
CA PRO A 129 -29.91 11.14 -22.82
C PRO A 129 -29.97 11.97 -21.54
N GLY A 130 -28.81 12.28 -20.95
CA GLY A 130 -28.68 13.05 -19.70
C GLY A 130 -28.94 12.26 -18.42
N GLU A 131 -29.36 10.99 -18.50
CA GLU A 131 -29.59 10.15 -17.34
C GLU A 131 -28.26 9.59 -16.79
N SER A 132 -28.25 9.35 -15.47
CA SER A 132 -27.11 8.79 -14.75
C SER A 132 -27.49 7.57 -13.92
N LEU A 133 -26.63 6.56 -13.88
CA LEU A 133 -26.80 5.37 -13.06
C LEU A 133 -25.51 5.04 -12.32
N SER A 134 -25.63 4.74 -11.02
CA SER A 134 -24.51 4.33 -10.18
C SER A 134 -24.38 2.81 -10.13
N THR A 135 -23.14 2.32 -10.17
CA THR A 135 -22.79 0.92 -10.06
C THR A 135 -21.52 0.76 -9.23
N THR A 136 -21.33 -0.44 -8.68
CA THR A 136 -20.19 -0.75 -7.82
C THR A 136 -19.31 -1.79 -8.49
N ILE A 137 -18.01 -1.51 -8.58
CA ILE A 137 -17.00 -2.47 -9.03
C ILE A 137 -16.20 -2.92 -7.81
N ARG A 138 -16.10 -4.23 -7.60
CA ARG A 138 -15.29 -4.82 -6.53
C ARG A 138 -13.93 -5.26 -7.07
N LEU A 139 -12.87 -4.72 -6.48
CA LEU A 139 -11.49 -5.06 -6.81
C LEU A 139 -10.79 -5.64 -5.59
N ASN A 140 -9.90 -6.59 -5.80
CA ASN A 140 -9.01 -7.14 -4.77
C ASN A 140 -7.58 -6.66 -5.03
N PRO A 141 -7.04 -5.72 -4.23
CA PRO A 141 -5.64 -5.33 -4.30
C PRO A 141 -4.78 -6.43 -3.67
N ILE A 142 -3.87 -7.01 -4.44
CA ILE A 142 -3.00 -8.12 -4.01
C ILE A 142 -1.68 -7.61 -3.42
N ARG A 143 -1.16 -6.51 -3.95
CA ARG A 143 0.14 -5.95 -3.55
C ARG A 143 -0.04 -4.52 -3.06
N ARG A 144 0.58 -4.20 -1.92
CA ARG A 144 0.64 -2.85 -1.36
C ARG A 144 1.37 -1.85 -2.28
N GLY A 145 1.30 -0.57 -1.94
CA GLY A 145 1.95 0.54 -2.65
C GLY A 145 0.97 1.45 -3.37
N LEU A 146 1.53 2.51 -3.96
CA LEU A 146 0.75 3.47 -4.74
C LEU A 146 0.52 2.92 -6.16
N HIS A 147 -0.74 2.70 -6.51
CA HIS A 147 -1.11 2.15 -7.82
C HIS A 147 -1.98 3.12 -8.60
N THR A 148 -1.60 3.39 -9.84
CA THR A 148 -2.46 4.06 -10.83
C THR A 148 -3.11 3.01 -11.71
N LEU A 149 -4.44 2.92 -11.66
CA LEU A 149 -5.20 1.98 -12.49
C LEU A 149 -5.47 2.60 -13.86
N PHE A 150 -5.71 1.72 -14.84
CA PHE A 150 -6.21 2.16 -16.14
C PHE A 150 -7.62 2.71 -15.99
N ARG A 151 -7.98 3.66 -16.87
CA ARG A 151 -9.33 4.24 -16.94
C ARG A 151 -10.40 3.14 -17.04
N PRO A 152 -11.45 3.16 -16.20
CA PRO A 152 -12.60 2.29 -16.41
C PRO A 152 -13.27 2.65 -17.74
N ARG A 153 -13.86 1.66 -18.41
CA ARG A 153 -14.54 1.86 -19.69
C ARG A 153 -15.98 1.45 -19.58
N ALA A 154 -16.87 2.41 -19.84
CA ALA A 154 -18.25 2.14 -20.13
C ALA A 154 -18.41 1.77 -21.62
N TYR A 155 -19.18 0.74 -21.90
CA TYR A 155 -19.47 0.26 -23.25
C TYR A 155 -20.93 -0.17 -23.35
N SER A 156 -21.43 -0.30 -24.57
CA SER A 156 -22.70 -0.93 -24.91
C SER A 156 -22.42 -2.20 -25.68
N THR A 157 -23.23 -3.23 -25.44
CA THR A 157 -23.23 -4.48 -26.21
C THR A 157 -24.47 -4.61 -27.10
N PHE A 158 -25.28 -3.56 -27.19
CA PHE A 158 -26.46 -3.51 -28.06
C PHE A 158 -26.03 -3.50 -29.55
N PRO A 159 -26.73 -4.22 -30.46
CA PRO A 159 -28.00 -4.93 -30.24
C PRO A 159 -27.91 -6.43 -29.93
N PHE A 160 -26.86 -7.13 -30.35
CA PHE A 160 -26.84 -8.60 -30.31
C PHE A 160 -25.82 -9.18 -29.32
N ASN A 161 -25.21 -8.33 -28.49
CA ASN A 161 -24.16 -8.71 -27.55
C ASN A 161 -22.98 -9.42 -28.22
N LEU A 162 -22.58 -8.98 -29.43
CA LEU A 162 -21.45 -9.54 -30.18
C LEU A 162 -20.19 -8.68 -30.05
N THR A 163 -20.36 -7.36 -30.04
CA THR A 163 -19.27 -6.40 -29.92
C THR A 163 -19.51 -5.39 -28.79
N ARG A 164 -18.42 -4.90 -28.21
CA ARG A 164 -18.42 -3.80 -27.23
C ARG A 164 -18.16 -2.47 -27.93
N ASP A 165 -19.15 -1.59 -27.99
CA ASP A 165 -19.02 -0.28 -28.60
C ASP A 165 -19.37 0.86 -27.64
N GLY A 166 -18.61 1.94 -27.71
CA GLY A 166 -18.80 3.09 -26.85
C GLY A 166 -17.63 4.06 -26.90
N ARG A 167 -17.89 5.33 -26.62
CA ARG A 167 -16.85 6.29 -26.25
C ARG A 167 -17.03 6.58 -24.77
N SER A 168 -16.06 6.16 -23.96
CA SER A 168 -16.06 6.41 -22.53
C SER A 168 -14.96 7.42 -22.19
N ARG A 169 -15.33 8.45 -21.43
CA ARG A 169 -14.40 9.35 -20.77
C ARG A 169 -14.38 9.01 -19.28
N ALA A 170 -13.18 8.81 -18.75
CA ALA A 170 -12.95 8.54 -17.34
C ALA A 170 -11.54 9.03 -16.97
N GLU A 171 -11.34 9.32 -15.69
CA GLU A 171 -10.03 9.60 -15.12
C GLU A 171 -9.29 8.31 -14.78
N GLU A 172 -7.96 8.40 -14.59
CA GLU A 172 -7.14 7.27 -14.13
C GLU A 172 -7.16 7.29 -12.61
N PRO A 173 -7.82 6.32 -11.95
CA PRO A 173 -7.92 6.37 -10.51
C PRO A 173 -6.60 5.89 -9.89
N SER A 174 -6.15 6.62 -8.88
CA SER A 174 -5.02 6.25 -8.03
C SER A 174 -5.51 5.76 -6.67
N VAL A 175 -4.87 4.72 -6.14
CA VAL A 175 -5.16 4.20 -4.81
C VAL A 175 -3.86 3.83 -4.10
N LEU A 176 -3.75 4.22 -2.83
CA LEU A 176 -2.68 3.76 -1.95
C LEU A 176 -3.14 2.48 -1.26
N VAL A 177 -2.50 1.36 -1.59
CA VAL A 177 -2.77 0.08 -0.95
C VAL A 177 -1.83 -0.08 0.24
N LEU A 178 -2.37 -0.02 1.45
CA LEU A 178 -1.69 -0.25 2.73
C LEU A 178 -1.37 -1.74 2.91
N PRO A 179 -0.31 -2.08 3.65
CA PRO A 179 -0.07 -3.46 4.05
C PRO A 179 -1.20 -3.95 4.97
N HIS A 180 -1.56 -5.22 4.84
CA HIS A 180 -2.32 -5.92 5.88
C HIS A 180 -1.36 -6.29 7.02
N PHE A 181 -1.83 -6.16 8.25
CA PHE A 181 -1.07 -6.51 9.45
C PHE A 181 -2.01 -7.03 10.54
N HIS A 182 -1.44 -7.77 11.49
CA HIS A 182 -2.15 -8.29 12.67
C HIS A 182 -1.74 -7.50 13.91
N PRO A 183 -2.68 -6.89 14.67
CA PRO A 183 -2.33 -6.21 15.91
C PRO A 183 -1.64 -7.15 16.90
N ILE A 184 -0.49 -6.74 17.43
CA ILE A 184 0.20 -7.44 18.53
C ILE A 184 -0.51 -7.04 19.83
N ALA A 185 -0.79 -7.98 20.74
CA ALA A 185 -1.46 -7.64 22.00
C ALA A 185 -0.48 -6.99 23.00
N GLU A 186 0.71 -7.57 23.15
CA GLU A 186 1.74 -7.13 24.10
C GLU A 186 3.10 -7.04 23.41
N LEU A 187 3.74 -5.88 23.51
CA LEU A 187 5.08 -5.63 23.00
C LEU A 187 5.96 -5.21 24.18
N ASP A 188 6.87 -6.08 24.59
CA ASP A 188 7.84 -5.80 25.66
C ASP A 188 8.94 -4.90 25.11
N ILE A 189 8.95 -3.63 25.48
CA ILE A 189 9.95 -2.67 24.97
C ILE A 189 11.09 -2.61 25.99
N PRO A 190 12.31 -3.04 25.62
CA PRO A 190 13.43 -2.98 26.56
C PRO A 190 13.70 -1.51 26.93
N VAL A 191 13.60 -1.21 28.22
CA VAL A 191 13.90 0.12 28.76
C VAL A 191 15.35 0.12 29.21
N GLY A 192 16.16 0.97 28.58
CA GLY A 192 17.61 1.02 28.83
C GLY A 192 17.95 1.71 30.14
N THR A 193 19.20 1.55 30.58
CA THR A 193 19.77 2.28 31.73
C THR A 193 20.05 3.75 31.45
N ARG A 194 19.79 4.23 30.22
CA ARG A 194 19.88 5.65 29.86
C ARG A 194 18.88 6.41 30.74
N TYR A 195 19.41 6.95 31.83
CA TYR A 195 18.71 7.83 32.77
C TYR A 195 18.22 9.04 31.99
N GLN A 196 16.98 9.01 31.53
CA GLN A 196 16.22 10.24 31.38
C GLN A 196 15.93 10.73 32.81
N PRO A 197 16.32 11.95 33.19
CA PRO A 197 15.97 12.51 34.50
C PRO A 197 14.43 12.60 34.55
N GLY A 198 13.79 11.70 35.30
CA GLY A 198 12.33 11.55 35.26
C GLY A 198 11.83 10.10 35.17
N GLY A 199 12.72 9.12 35.36
CA GLY A 199 12.45 7.69 35.36
C GLY A 199 11.02 7.27 35.77
N ILE A 200 10.53 6.30 35.01
CA ILE A 200 9.17 5.75 34.95
C ILE A 200 8.31 6.51 33.96
N ALA A 201 7.82 5.79 32.95
CA ALA A 201 6.67 6.18 32.13
C ALA A 201 5.44 6.27 33.05
N LEU A 202 5.38 7.32 33.85
CA LEU A 202 4.16 7.70 34.55
C LEU A 202 3.30 8.40 33.50
N THR A 203 2.26 7.68 33.08
CA THR A 203 1.05 8.24 32.47
C THR A 203 0.84 9.66 32.99
N SER A 204 1.11 10.66 32.15
CA SER A 204 0.77 12.04 32.43
C SER A 204 -0.29 12.46 31.43
N ASN A 205 -1.54 12.25 31.84
CA ASN A 205 -2.61 13.06 31.31
C ASN A 205 -2.31 14.54 31.65
N VAL A 206 -2.38 15.39 30.62
CA VAL A 206 -2.84 16.80 30.59
C VAL A 206 -1.83 17.81 30.00
N GLY A 207 -2.08 18.19 28.75
CA GLY A 207 -2.34 19.59 28.34
C GLY A 207 -1.25 20.66 28.53
N GLU A 208 -0.54 20.94 27.43
CA GLU A 208 -0.06 22.27 27.00
C GLU A 208 0.69 23.15 28.03
N SER A 209 1.73 22.64 28.68
CA SER A 209 2.94 23.35 29.15
C SER A 209 3.70 22.42 30.08
N PRO A 210 5.04 22.48 30.16
CA PRO A 210 5.74 21.68 31.16
C PRO A 210 5.18 22.06 32.54
N GLU A 211 4.76 21.05 33.32
CA GLU A 211 4.03 21.30 34.57
C GLU A 211 4.95 22.01 35.57
N TYR A 212 4.48 23.10 36.16
CA TYR A 212 5.26 23.82 37.18
C TYR A 212 5.35 22.96 38.44
N ILE A 213 6.55 22.47 38.77
CA ILE A 213 6.80 21.66 39.97
C ILE A 213 6.98 22.59 41.18
N GLY A 214 7.67 23.70 40.99
CA GLY A 214 8.04 24.56 42.11
C GLY A 214 9.09 25.60 41.76
N ASN A 215 9.60 26.23 42.81
CA ASN A 215 10.68 27.20 42.71
C ASN A 215 11.91 26.66 43.41
N ARG A 216 13.07 26.77 42.76
CA ARG A 216 14.36 26.57 43.41
C ARG A 216 15.14 27.86 43.50
N GLU A 217 16.14 27.87 44.38
CA GLU A 217 17.07 29.00 44.48
C GLU A 217 17.91 29.10 43.19
N TYR A 218 18.11 30.33 42.73
CA TYR A 218 18.90 30.63 41.54
C TYR A 218 20.35 30.25 41.75
N VAL A 219 20.92 29.54 40.77
CA VAL A 219 22.35 29.22 40.72
C VAL A 219 22.97 30.01 39.56
N PRO A 220 24.17 30.60 39.73
CA PRO A 220 24.87 31.26 38.64
C PRO A 220 25.01 30.35 37.41
N GLY A 221 24.39 30.73 36.28
CA GLY A 221 24.28 29.93 35.07
C GLY A 221 22.84 29.67 34.62
N ASP A 222 21.87 29.87 35.50
CA ASP A 222 20.46 29.74 35.16
C ASP A 222 19.97 30.83 34.21
N SER A 223 19.10 30.45 33.28
CA SER A 223 18.53 31.39 32.31
C SER A 223 17.67 32.45 32.99
N ALA A 224 17.95 33.73 32.72
CA ALA A 224 17.18 34.85 33.26
C ALA A 224 15.68 34.81 32.87
N ARG A 225 15.33 34.09 31.80
CA ARG A 225 13.92 33.90 31.38
C ARG A 225 13.12 32.99 32.32
N ARG A 226 13.79 32.12 33.08
CA ARG A 226 13.13 31.19 34.01
C ARG A 226 12.98 31.79 35.43
N ILE A 227 13.38 33.04 35.65
CA ILE A 227 13.28 33.70 36.96
C ILE A 227 11.81 33.93 37.32
N ASP A 228 11.40 33.50 38.52
CA ASP A 228 10.10 33.84 39.05
C ASP A 228 10.12 35.23 39.71
N HIS A 229 9.82 36.26 38.91
CA HIS A 229 9.80 37.64 39.39
C HIS A 229 8.86 37.86 40.61
N ARG A 230 7.77 37.08 40.71
CA ARG A 230 6.81 37.20 41.82
C ARG A 230 7.37 36.67 43.12
N SER A 231 8.06 35.54 43.08
CA SER A 231 8.72 34.97 44.26
C SER A 231 9.94 35.78 44.67
N TRP A 232 10.69 36.31 43.69
CA TRP A 232 11.80 37.22 43.95
C TRP A 232 11.35 38.47 44.70
N ALA A 233 10.27 39.11 44.25
CA ALA A 233 9.72 40.31 44.90
C ALA A 233 9.24 40.06 46.34
N ARG A 234 8.74 38.85 46.65
CA ARG A 234 8.23 38.51 48.00
C ARG A 234 9.31 38.11 48.99
N LEU A 235 10.31 37.36 48.54
CA LEU A 235 11.30 36.72 49.42
C LEU A 235 12.65 37.45 49.42
N ALA A 236 12.83 38.45 48.55
CA ALA A 236 14.09 39.15 48.31
C ALA A 236 15.28 38.21 47.98
N LYS A 237 14.97 37.00 47.49
CA LYS A 237 15.92 35.98 47.02
C LYS A 237 15.58 35.59 45.58
N LEU A 238 16.60 35.45 44.73
CA LEU A 238 16.38 35.03 43.34
C LEU A 238 15.91 33.57 43.31
N ALA A 239 14.75 33.35 42.70
CA ALA A 239 14.14 32.04 42.53
C ALA A 239 13.88 31.77 41.04
N VAL A 240 14.06 30.52 40.63
CA VAL A 240 13.86 30.04 39.26
C VAL A 240 12.70 29.06 39.27
N ARG A 241 11.79 29.21 38.31
CA ARG A 241 10.69 28.26 38.08
C ARG A 241 11.27 26.96 37.56
N GLU A 242 11.00 25.88 38.27
CA GLU A 242 11.32 24.53 37.88
C GLU A 242 10.08 23.90 37.25
N TYR A 243 10.28 23.35 36.07
CA TYR A 243 9.23 22.74 35.28
C TYR A 243 9.55 21.26 35.12
N GLN A 244 8.53 20.40 35.20
CA GLN A 244 8.64 19.00 34.84
C GLN A 244 8.84 18.90 33.34
N GLU A 245 10.01 18.43 32.91
CA GLU A 245 10.20 18.06 31.52
C GLU A 245 9.59 16.68 31.30
N GLU A 246 8.50 16.63 30.52
CA GLU A 246 7.96 15.38 30.01
C GLU A 246 8.93 14.81 28.97
N TYR A 247 9.51 13.64 29.27
CA TYR A 247 10.32 12.89 28.32
C TYR A 247 9.47 11.79 27.70
N TYR A 248 9.21 11.90 26.40
CA TYR A 248 8.66 10.79 25.63
C TYR A 248 9.76 9.77 25.35
N CYS A 249 9.44 8.49 25.52
CA CYS A 249 10.29 7.40 25.05
C CYS A 249 10.29 7.43 23.51
N ARG A 250 11.44 7.74 22.91
CA ARG A 250 11.61 7.82 21.46
C ARG A 250 12.18 6.50 20.94
N VAL A 251 11.39 5.81 20.12
CA VAL A 251 11.70 4.49 19.59
C VAL A 251 12.03 4.62 18.10
N ALA A 252 13.19 4.11 17.70
CA ALA A 252 13.54 3.97 16.29
C ALA A 252 13.10 2.60 15.79
N LEU A 253 12.21 2.56 14.81
CA LEU A 253 11.81 1.37 14.07
C LEU A 253 12.63 1.28 12.79
N VAL A 254 13.52 0.29 12.71
CA VAL A 254 14.39 0.07 11.55
C VAL A 254 13.88 -1.11 10.72
N LEU A 255 13.42 -0.84 9.50
CA LEU A 255 12.95 -1.86 8.55
C LEU A 255 14.05 -2.19 7.53
N ASP A 256 14.43 -3.46 7.49
CA ASP A 256 15.29 -4.02 6.47
C ASP A 256 14.51 -4.35 5.19
N THR A 257 15.01 -3.88 4.05
CA THR A 257 14.39 -4.13 2.74
C THR A 257 15.28 -4.93 1.78
N PHE A 258 16.41 -5.43 2.25
CA PHE A 258 17.40 -6.08 1.40
C PHE A 258 16.89 -7.39 0.80
N VAL A 259 16.78 -7.44 -0.52
CA VAL A 259 16.43 -8.67 -1.26
C VAL A 259 17.48 -8.97 -2.32
N PRO A 260 18.18 -10.13 -2.25
CA PRO A 260 19.19 -10.51 -3.22
C PRO A 260 18.70 -10.48 -4.68
N ARG A 261 19.54 -9.98 -5.60
CA ARG A 261 19.21 -9.77 -7.04
C ARG A 261 18.69 -11.03 -7.76
N GLY A 262 19.05 -12.23 -7.28
CA GLY A 262 18.60 -13.51 -7.85
C GLY A 262 17.13 -13.85 -7.58
N ARG A 263 16.46 -13.18 -6.63
CA ARG A 263 15.05 -13.45 -6.32
C ARG A 263 14.11 -12.60 -7.18
N ARG A 264 13.13 -13.28 -7.78
CA ARG A 264 12.02 -12.65 -8.49
C ARG A 264 10.84 -12.45 -7.54
N ALA A 265 10.20 -11.30 -7.62
CA ALA A 265 8.99 -11.03 -6.85
C ALA A 265 7.85 -11.94 -7.34
N ALA A 266 7.08 -12.48 -6.39
CA ALA A 266 5.78 -13.05 -6.67
C ALA A 266 4.76 -11.94 -6.97
N ARG A 267 3.49 -12.30 -7.12
CA ARG A 267 2.44 -11.35 -7.47
C ARG A 267 2.11 -10.40 -6.32
N ASP A 268 2.15 -10.92 -5.10
CA ASP A 268 2.00 -10.25 -3.81
C ASP A 268 3.29 -9.56 -3.35
N GLY A 269 4.47 -9.95 -3.84
CA GLY A 269 5.74 -9.31 -3.55
C GLY A 269 6.84 -10.31 -3.20
N PHE A 270 7.75 -9.93 -2.30
CA PHE A 270 8.73 -10.86 -1.73
C PHE A 270 8.21 -11.35 -0.39
N PRO A 271 7.96 -12.65 -0.18
CA PRO A 271 7.30 -13.13 1.03
C PRO A 271 7.91 -12.62 2.34
N ASN A 272 9.24 -12.69 2.49
CA ASN A 272 9.94 -12.20 3.68
C ASN A 272 9.78 -10.69 3.88
N LEU A 273 9.85 -9.90 2.79
CA LEU A 273 9.70 -8.45 2.85
C LEU A 273 8.26 -8.05 3.18
N GLU A 274 7.27 -8.69 2.56
CA GLU A 274 5.86 -8.43 2.87
C GLU A 274 5.55 -8.78 4.33
N ALA A 275 6.12 -9.88 4.86
CA ALA A 275 6.00 -10.24 6.26
C ALA A 275 6.71 -9.24 7.19
N ALA A 276 7.93 -8.80 6.86
CA ALA A 276 8.63 -7.78 7.64
C ALA A 276 7.90 -6.42 7.65
N ILE A 277 7.24 -6.06 6.56
CA ILE A 277 6.44 -4.84 6.47
C ILE A 277 5.14 -4.98 7.27
N SER A 278 4.47 -6.13 7.19
CA SER A 278 3.32 -6.47 8.04
C SER A 278 3.71 -6.38 9.52
N LEU A 279 4.83 -7.01 9.90
CA LEU A 279 5.34 -6.97 11.27
C LEU A 279 5.72 -5.55 11.72
N SER A 280 6.34 -4.75 10.84
CA SER A 280 6.66 -3.35 11.15
C SER A 280 5.40 -2.51 11.36
N ALA A 281 4.36 -2.75 10.57
CA ALA A 281 3.05 -2.14 10.78
C ALA A 281 2.41 -2.58 12.09
N SER A 282 2.47 -3.88 12.44
CA SER A 282 2.01 -4.40 13.73
C SER A 282 2.76 -3.77 14.93
N VAL A 283 4.08 -3.64 14.83
CA VAL A 283 4.92 -3.01 15.85
C VAL A 283 4.59 -1.53 15.97
N ALA A 284 4.46 -0.81 14.85
CA ALA A 284 4.08 0.59 14.85
C ALA A 284 2.68 0.81 15.44
N ASP A 285 1.72 -0.09 15.16
CA ASP A 285 0.39 -0.08 15.77
C ASP A 285 0.49 -0.25 17.29
N ALA A 286 1.25 -1.25 17.76
CA ALA A 286 1.47 -1.49 19.19
C ALA A 286 2.13 -0.30 19.89
N LEU A 287 3.17 0.29 19.29
CA LEU A 287 3.84 1.48 19.82
C LEU A 287 2.91 2.70 19.83
N SER A 288 2.03 2.85 18.84
CA SER A 288 1.11 3.98 18.73
C SER A 288 -0.02 3.96 19.78
N ARG A 289 -0.31 2.78 20.35
CA ARG A 289 -1.24 2.66 21.49
C ARG A 289 -0.61 3.10 22.81
N GLY A 290 0.72 3.14 22.89
CA GLY A 290 1.47 3.72 23.99
C GLY A 290 1.84 5.18 23.75
N GLU A 291 2.53 5.79 24.71
CA GLU A 291 3.01 7.18 24.63
C GLU A 291 4.44 7.25 24.05
N TYR A 292 4.69 6.54 22.95
CA TYR A 292 5.98 6.48 22.28
C TYR A 292 6.04 7.41 21.06
N LEU A 293 7.16 8.12 20.89
CA LEU A 293 7.47 8.77 19.62
C LEU A 293 8.21 7.79 18.71
N ILE A 294 7.69 7.56 17.51
CA ILE A 294 8.24 6.55 16.60
C ILE A 294 8.97 7.24 15.44
N ASP A 295 10.26 6.94 15.29
CA ASP A 295 11.01 7.28 14.09
C ASP A 295 11.17 6.04 13.21
N LEU A 296 10.71 6.10 11.97
CA LEU A 296 10.87 5.00 11.02
C LEU A 296 12.09 5.25 10.15
N PHE A 297 12.97 4.25 10.10
CA PHE A 297 14.11 4.18 9.19
C PHE A 297 13.93 2.99 8.27
N ALA A 298 13.79 3.23 6.98
CA ALA A 298 13.74 2.17 5.97
C ALA A 298 14.56 2.63 4.75
N ALA A 299 15.53 1.84 4.30
CA ALA A 299 16.17 2.12 3.02
C ALA A 299 15.55 1.23 1.95
N GLY A 300 14.92 1.82 0.94
CA GLY A 300 14.47 1.16 -0.28
C GLY A 300 15.34 1.59 -1.48
N PRO A 301 14.76 1.99 -2.63
CA PRO A 301 15.54 2.68 -3.68
C PRO A 301 16.09 4.04 -3.21
N GLU A 302 15.46 4.65 -2.21
CA GLU A 302 15.90 5.85 -1.51
C GLU A 302 15.84 5.59 0.01
N LEU A 303 16.52 6.41 0.80
CA LEU A 303 16.43 6.38 2.26
C LEU A 303 15.14 7.07 2.71
N TYR A 304 14.23 6.31 3.32
CA TYR A 304 13.01 6.82 3.94
C TYR A 304 13.27 7.01 5.44
N VAL A 305 13.33 8.27 5.86
CA VAL A 305 13.39 8.66 7.28
C VAL A 305 12.13 9.43 7.61
N PHE A 306 11.30 8.88 8.49
CA PHE A 306 10.17 9.58 9.06
C PHE A 306 10.44 9.85 10.53
N ARG A 307 10.28 11.12 10.91
CA ARG A 307 10.46 11.57 12.28
C ARG A 307 9.11 11.96 12.85
N ALA A 308 8.73 11.34 13.95
CA ALA A 308 7.54 11.77 14.68
C ALA A 308 7.78 13.16 15.28
N GLY A 309 6.98 14.15 14.85
CA GLY A 309 6.77 15.38 15.62
C GLY A 309 5.95 15.11 16.89
N ARG A 310 5.56 16.12 17.65
CA ARG A 310 4.66 15.93 18.83
C ARG A 310 3.16 15.72 18.46
N HIS A 311 2.83 15.35 17.22
CA HIS A 311 1.46 15.44 16.69
C HIS A 311 0.88 14.08 16.31
N THR A 312 -0.36 13.82 16.77
CA THR A 312 -1.18 12.61 16.77
C THR A 312 -1.32 11.75 15.49
N ALA A 313 -0.75 12.11 14.34
CA ALA A 313 -0.89 11.37 13.08
C ALA A 313 0.28 10.42 12.77
N HIS A 314 0.91 9.79 13.77
CA HIS A 314 2.14 9.01 13.58
C HIS A 314 1.92 7.69 12.84
N PHE A 315 0.91 6.93 13.22
CA PHE A 315 0.73 5.56 12.72
C PHE A 315 0.30 5.51 11.26
N GLU A 316 -0.68 6.32 10.85
CA GLU A 316 -1.13 6.36 9.45
C GLU A 316 0.02 6.73 8.50
N ASN A 317 0.83 7.72 8.85
CA ASN A 317 1.99 8.11 8.05
C ASN A 317 3.01 6.98 7.93
N ILE A 318 3.27 6.25 9.03
CA ILE A 318 4.15 5.07 8.99
C ILE A 318 3.57 4.03 8.02
N LEU A 319 2.28 3.72 8.10
CA LEU A 319 1.60 2.78 7.19
C LEU A 319 1.71 3.21 5.72
N GLU A 320 1.53 4.50 5.43
CA GLU A 320 1.66 5.04 4.07
C GLU A 320 3.09 4.90 3.54
N ILE A 321 4.09 5.14 4.40
CA ILE A 321 5.50 5.01 4.03
C ILE A 321 5.84 3.54 3.76
N VAL A 322 5.53 2.63 4.70
CA VAL A 322 5.85 1.20 4.52
C VAL A 322 5.04 0.55 3.38
N ALA A 323 3.89 1.12 3.02
CA ALA A 323 3.17 0.75 1.80
C ALA A 323 4.01 1.04 0.54
N CYS A 324 4.75 2.14 0.52
CA CYS A 324 5.54 2.59 -0.63
C CYS A 324 7.00 2.08 -0.63
N VAL A 325 7.48 1.52 0.48
CA VAL A 325 8.83 0.95 0.57
C VAL A 325 8.96 -0.24 -0.39
N ASP A 326 9.95 -0.20 -1.28
CA ASP A 326 10.28 -1.28 -2.21
C ASP A 326 11.59 -1.99 -1.81
N ALA A 327 11.81 -3.19 -2.34
CA ALA A 327 12.99 -4.00 -2.03
C ALA A 327 14.30 -3.32 -2.50
N CYS A 328 15.26 -3.16 -1.59
CA CYS A 328 16.61 -2.74 -1.94
C CYS A 328 17.44 -3.93 -2.45
N ARG A 329 18.32 -3.66 -3.43
CA ARG A 329 19.20 -4.67 -4.05
C ARG A 329 20.66 -4.57 -3.61
N GLU A 330 20.96 -3.55 -2.84
CA GLU A 330 22.26 -3.23 -2.25
C GLU A 330 22.08 -3.17 -0.73
N ASN A 331 23.18 -3.16 0.01
CA ASN A 331 23.10 -3.18 1.46
C ASN A 331 22.39 -1.91 1.99
N PRO A 332 21.18 -2.01 2.57
CA PRO A 332 20.44 -0.84 3.03
C PRO A 332 21.16 -0.14 4.19
N PHE A 333 21.93 -0.87 4.98
CA PHE A 333 22.59 -0.37 6.19
C PHE A 333 23.74 0.61 5.90
N ASP A 334 24.29 0.62 4.68
CA ASP A 334 25.26 1.63 4.25
C ASP A 334 24.66 3.05 4.28
N THR A 335 23.33 3.16 4.16
CA THR A 335 22.59 4.44 4.20
C THR A 335 21.81 4.63 5.50
N VAL A 336 21.23 3.55 6.04
CA VAL A 336 20.45 3.61 7.29
C VAL A 336 21.34 3.84 8.51
N ALA A 337 22.50 3.16 8.59
CA ALA A 337 23.33 3.24 9.78
C ALA A 337 23.86 4.66 10.07
N PRO A 338 24.38 5.42 9.08
CA PRO A 338 24.80 6.80 9.32
C PRO A 338 23.63 7.70 9.75
N ALA A 339 22.47 7.57 9.09
CA ALA A 339 21.30 8.38 9.41
C ALA A 339 20.73 8.08 10.82
N LEU A 340 20.76 6.81 11.22
CA LEU A 340 20.39 6.41 12.58
C LEU A 340 21.40 6.94 13.60
N ALA A 341 22.70 6.82 13.32
CA ALA A 341 23.77 7.23 14.22
C ALA A 341 23.69 8.72 14.61
N ASP A 342 23.34 9.58 13.65
CA ASP A 342 23.12 11.01 13.89
C ASP A 342 21.99 11.28 14.91
N GLU A 343 21.06 10.33 15.08
CA GLU A 343 19.87 10.46 15.93
C GLU A 343 19.92 9.63 17.22
N LEU A 344 20.87 8.68 17.33
CA LEU A 344 20.98 7.74 18.47
C LEU A 344 21.08 8.43 19.83
N THR A 345 21.57 9.67 19.90
CA THR A 345 21.61 10.46 21.15
C THR A 345 20.23 10.82 21.69
N SER A 346 19.21 10.87 20.85
CA SER A 346 17.83 11.21 21.22
C SER A 346 16.89 10.01 21.32
N ILE A 347 17.33 8.84 20.85
CA ILE A 347 16.56 7.59 20.82
C ILE A 347 16.80 6.81 22.12
N SER A 348 15.75 6.24 22.72
CA SER A 348 15.86 5.37 23.89
C SER A 348 16.00 3.90 23.50
N THR A 349 15.25 3.48 22.48
CA THR A 349 15.14 2.08 22.07
C THR A 349 15.18 1.96 20.55
N VAL A 350 15.93 0.98 20.04
CA VAL A 350 15.98 0.62 18.62
C VAL A 350 15.30 -0.74 18.46
N ILE A 351 14.26 -0.79 17.62
CA ILE A 351 13.59 -2.02 17.21
C ILE A 351 13.95 -2.28 15.74
N GLY A 352 14.74 -3.31 15.48
CA GLY A 352 15.13 -3.73 14.13
C GLY A 352 14.26 -4.86 13.61
N VAL A 353 13.57 -4.67 12.50
CA VAL A 353 12.86 -5.72 11.76
C VAL A 353 13.70 -6.14 10.56
N PHE A 354 14.40 -7.27 10.69
CA PHE A 354 15.43 -7.71 9.74
C PHE A 354 15.03 -8.93 8.93
N LEU A 355 15.47 -9.00 7.66
CA LEU A 355 15.19 -10.13 6.75
C LEU A 355 16.22 -11.27 6.87
N ASP A 356 17.36 -10.97 7.50
CA ASP A 356 18.45 -11.90 7.75
C ASP A 356 19.27 -11.44 8.96
N TRP A 357 20.30 -12.19 9.33
CA TRP A 357 21.34 -11.78 10.27
C TRP A 357 22.72 -11.93 9.61
N ASP A 358 23.46 -10.83 9.55
CA ASP A 358 24.81 -10.75 8.99
C ASP A 358 25.64 -9.67 9.70
N ALA A 359 26.91 -9.56 9.32
CA ALA A 359 27.83 -8.57 9.90
C ALA A 359 27.28 -7.12 9.90
N SER A 360 26.58 -6.68 8.84
CA SER A 360 26.07 -5.29 8.77
C SER A 360 24.95 -5.02 9.78
N ARG A 361 24.02 -5.98 9.92
CA ARG A 361 22.92 -5.88 10.90
C ARG A 361 23.43 -5.99 12.33
N ARG A 362 24.42 -6.85 12.57
CA ARG A 362 25.11 -6.96 13.86
C ARG A 362 25.80 -5.65 14.22
N GLU A 363 26.51 -5.04 13.28
CA GLU A 363 27.24 -3.77 13.52
C GLU A 363 26.29 -2.63 13.87
N LEU A 364 25.16 -2.52 13.16
CA LEU A 364 24.11 -1.55 13.50
C LEU A 364 23.59 -1.75 14.93
N ALA A 365 23.29 -3.00 15.30
CA ALA A 365 22.80 -3.33 16.64
C ALA A 365 23.84 -3.01 17.73
N ARG A 366 25.11 -3.35 17.51
CA ARG A 366 26.21 -3.01 18.43
C ARG A 366 26.38 -1.51 18.58
N THR A 367 26.38 -0.76 17.48
CA THR A 367 26.49 0.70 17.50
C THR A 367 25.36 1.32 18.34
N ALA A 368 24.13 0.80 18.23
CA ALA A 368 23.01 1.26 19.05
C ALA A 368 23.22 0.99 20.55
N VAL A 369 23.71 -0.20 20.92
CA VAL A 369 24.04 -0.56 22.31
C VAL A 369 25.19 0.29 22.85
N GLU A 370 26.26 0.50 22.07
CA GLU A 370 27.41 1.32 22.45
C GLU A 370 27.02 2.78 22.72
N MET A 371 26.04 3.29 21.98
CA MET A 371 25.46 4.61 22.22
C MET A 371 24.52 4.62 23.44
N GLY A 372 24.22 3.48 24.06
CA GLY A 372 23.38 3.36 25.25
C GLY A 372 21.89 3.23 24.98
N CYS A 373 21.50 2.85 23.76
CA CYS A 373 20.12 2.50 23.43
C CYS A 373 19.83 1.04 23.81
N SER A 374 18.61 0.76 24.24
CA SER A 374 18.12 -0.62 24.28
C SER A 374 17.84 -1.13 22.88
N VAL A 375 18.09 -2.42 22.62
CA VAL A 375 17.91 -3.01 21.29
C VAL A 375 17.00 -4.24 21.36
N LYS A 376 15.98 -4.25 20.50
CA LYS A 376 15.17 -5.44 20.18
C LYS A 376 15.28 -5.74 18.69
N ILE A 377 15.47 -6.99 18.32
CA ILE A 377 15.64 -7.43 16.93
C ILE A 377 14.64 -8.53 16.63
N LEU A 378 13.85 -8.32 15.59
CA LEU A 378 12.87 -9.25 15.05
C LEU A 378 13.36 -9.72 13.68
N ILE A 379 13.78 -10.98 13.57
CA ILE A 379 14.31 -11.57 12.34
C ILE A 379 13.21 -12.35 11.63
N VAL A 380 12.86 -11.95 10.41
CA VAL A 380 11.79 -12.54 9.59
C VAL A 380 12.36 -13.52 8.57
N ARG A 381 12.41 -14.81 8.95
CA ARG A 381 13.02 -15.86 8.12
C ARG A 381 12.64 -17.28 8.51
N ASP A 382 12.25 -18.08 7.52
CA ASP A 382 11.89 -19.51 7.72
C ASP A 382 13.11 -20.43 7.92
N GLY A 383 14.29 -20.06 7.41
CA GLY A 383 15.53 -20.85 7.48
C GLY A 383 16.64 -20.21 8.32
N GLU A 384 17.78 -20.88 8.40
CA GLU A 384 18.97 -20.36 9.10
C GLU A 384 19.40 -19.00 8.54
N THR A 385 19.82 -18.13 9.45
CA THR A 385 20.42 -16.84 9.14
C THR A 385 21.78 -17.01 8.46
N THR A 386 22.24 -15.98 7.75
CA THR A 386 23.55 -16.01 7.09
C THR A 386 24.70 -16.20 8.08
N GLU A 387 24.59 -15.60 9.26
CA GLU A 387 25.50 -15.81 10.38
C GLU A 387 24.76 -16.32 11.63
N PRO A 388 25.42 -17.06 12.53
CA PRO A 388 24.83 -17.43 13.80
C PRO A 388 24.48 -16.18 14.62
N ILE A 389 23.37 -16.25 15.35
CA ILE A 389 22.92 -15.17 16.22
C ILE A 389 23.78 -15.20 17.50
N ASP A 390 24.73 -14.27 17.57
CA ASP A 390 25.73 -14.08 18.63
C ASP A 390 25.61 -12.69 19.27
N PHE A 391 24.38 -12.32 19.64
CA PHE A 391 24.05 -11.02 20.22
C PHE A 391 23.33 -11.23 21.55
N GLU A 392 24.08 -11.11 22.66
CA GLU A 392 23.57 -11.30 24.02
C GLU A 392 23.16 -9.97 24.66
N GLU A 393 23.59 -8.84 24.09
CA GLU A 393 23.35 -7.49 24.63
C GLU A 393 21.93 -6.96 24.41
N GLY A 394 21.07 -7.72 23.71
CA GLY A 394 19.68 -7.34 23.45
C GLY A 394 18.76 -8.53 23.20
N SER A 395 17.47 -8.23 23.00
CA SER A 395 16.46 -9.25 22.74
C SER A 395 16.41 -9.57 21.24
N VAL A 396 16.68 -10.83 20.84
CA VAL A 396 16.59 -11.28 19.45
C VAL A 396 15.54 -12.37 19.35
N ILE A 397 14.52 -12.15 18.50
CA ILE A 397 13.44 -13.09 18.25
C ILE A 397 13.41 -13.41 16.76
N ARG A 398 13.34 -14.71 16.43
CA ARG A 398 13.17 -15.17 15.05
C ARG A 398 11.73 -15.58 14.82
N LEU A 399 11.15 -15.07 13.74
CA LEU A 399 9.77 -15.31 13.34
C LEU A 399 9.74 -15.88 11.92
N THR A 400 8.88 -16.86 11.69
CA THR A 400 8.61 -17.39 10.35
C THR A 400 7.61 -16.51 9.62
N ILE A 401 7.60 -16.62 8.29
CA ILE A 401 6.67 -15.88 7.43
C ILE A 401 5.23 -16.28 7.73
N GLU A 402 5.00 -17.57 7.97
CA GLU A 402 3.69 -18.12 8.31
C GLU A 402 3.19 -17.60 9.66
N GLN A 403 4.04 -17.56 10.70
CA GLN A 403 3.68 -16.99 12.00
C GLN A 403 3.18 -15.56 11.89
N ILE A 404 3.84 -14.72 11.09
CA ILE A 404 3.44 -13.31 10.90
C ILE A 404 2.15 -13.21 10.07
N ARG A 405 2.01 -14.04 9.03
CA ARG A 405 0.83 -14.02 8.13
C ARG A 405 -0.44 -14.52 8.80
N ASP A 406 -0.34 -15.45 9.74
CA ASP A 406 -1.49 -16.01 10.45
C ASP A 406 -1.80 -15.25 11.76
N GLY A 407 -1.00 -14.23 12.08
CA GLY A 407 -1.17 -13.42 13.30
C GLY A 407 -0.68 -14.11 14.57
N GLY A 408 0.17 -15.14 14.48
CA GLY A 408 0.76 -15.85 15.62
C GLY A 408 1.86 -15.07 16.36
N ILE A 409 1.69 -13.75 16.49
CA ILE A 409 2.68 -12.80 17.05
C ILE A 409 2.06 -11.97 18.19
N ASP A 410 1.13 -12.55 18.96
CA ASP A 410 0.37 -11.83 19.99
C ASP A 410 1.25 -11.20 21.08
N VAL A 411 2.43 -11.78 21.37
CA VAL A 411 3.38 -11.32 22.39
C VAL A 411 4.79 -11.30 21.81
N LEU A 412 5.48 -10.14 21.88
CA LEU A 412 6.81 -9.93 21.30
C LEU A 412 7.77 -9.13 22.17
#